data_AF-A0A060YTA7-F1
#
_entry.id   AF-A0A060YTA7-F1
#
_cell.length_a   1.000
_cell.length_b   1.000
_cell.length_c   1.000
_cell.angle_alpha   90.00
_cell.angle_beta   90.00
_cell.angle_gamma   90.00
#
_symmetry.space_group_name_H-M   'P 1'
#
loop_
_entity.id
_entity.type
_entity.pdbx_description
1 polymer ?
#
loop_
_entity_poly.entity_id
_entity_poly.type
_entity_poly.pdbx_seq_one_letter_code
_entity_poly.pdbx_strand_id
1 'polypeptide(L)'
;ACYGILKVPKGSWLCRTCDLGISPKCQLCPKKGGAMKPTRSGTKWVHVSCALWIPEVSIGNPEKMEPITNMSHIPSNRWALTCCLCKDQTGACIQVHTDTGAM
;
A
#
# COMPACT_ATOMS: atom_id res chain seq x y z
N ALA A 1 9.86 11.90 3.15
CA ALA A 1 9.47 11.23 4.41
C ALA A 1 8.50 10.07 4.11
N CYS A 2 8.44 9.02 4.94
CA CYS A 2 7.78 7.75 4.57
C CYS A 2 6.29 7.61 4.93
N TYR A 3 5.84 8.13 6.08
CA TYR A 3 4.47 7.91 6.59
C TYR A 3 3.59 9.18 6.59
N GLY A 4 4.16 10.31 6.19
CA GLY A 4 3.45 11.60 6.16
C GLY A 4 3.22 12.24 7.53
N ILE A 5 4.16 12.02 8.46
CA ILE A 5 4.20 12.75 9.74
C ILE A 5 4.76 14.14 9.44
N LEU A 6 3.88 15.16 9.39
CA LEU A 6 4.26 16.55 9.05
C LEU A 6 5.11 17.20 10.13
N LYS A 7 4.88 16.83 11.39
CA LYS A 7 5.63 17.32 12.55
C LYS A 7 5.80 16.18 13.53
N VAL A 8 7.05 15.93 13.94
CA VAL A 8 7.34 14.93 14.98
C VAL A 8 6.66 15.40 16.27
N PRO A 9 5.74 14.61 16.85
CA PRO A 9 5.04 15.00 18.07
C PRO A 9 6.00 14.98 19.26
N LYS A 10 5.70 15.81 20.27
CA LYS A 10 6.33 15.71 21.58
C LYS A 10 5.66 14.58 22.35
N GLY A 11 6.43 13.59 22.81
CA GLY A 11 5.93 12.43 23.54
C GLY A 11 5.54 11.25 22.65
N SER A 12 4.67 10.37 23.15
CA SER A 12 4.27 9.15 22.45
C SER A 12 3.54 9.45 21.15
N TRP A 13 3.82 8.64 20.13
CA TRP A 13 3.12 8.67 18.84
C TRP A 13 2.51 7.31 18.54
N LEU A 14 1.27 7.30 18.06
CA LEU A 14 0.59 6.12 17.55
C LEU A 14 0.42 6.25 16.04
N CYS A 15 0.66 5.16 15.32
CA CYS A 15 0.26 5.10 13.92
C CYS A 15 -1.26 5.06 13.80
N ARG A 16 -1.78 5.28 12.59
CA ARG A 16 -3.23 5.43 12.39
C ARG A 16 -4.04 4.21 12.83
N THR A 17 -3.51 2.99 12.66
CA THR A 17 -4.21 1.76 13.04
C THR A 17 -4.20 1.54 14.55
N CYS A 18 -3.11 1.91 15.25
CA CYS A 18 -3.03 1.83 16.71
C CYS A 18 -3.94 2.85 17.39
N ASP A 19 -3.99 4.08 16.88
CA ASP A 19 -4.88 5.15 17.36
C ASP A 19 -6.37 4.74 17.27
N LEU A 20 -6.73 3.99 16.23
CA LEU A 20 -8.07 3.45 16.04
C LEU A 20 -8.31 2.09 16.73
N GLY A 21 -7.28 1.46 17.30
CA GLY A 21 -7.40 0.12 17.90
C GLY A 21 -7.76 -1.01 16.93
N ILE A 22 -7.43 -0.88 15.65
CA ILE A 22 -7.79 -1.85 14.60
C ILE A 22 -6.57 -2.58 14.03
N SER A 23 -6.79 -3.78 13.50
CA SER A 23 -5.79 -4.56 12.77
C SER A 23 -6.29 -4.92 11.36
N PRO A 24 -6.39 -3.95 10.45
CA PRO A 24 -6.99 -4.18 9.15
C PRO A 24 -6.08 -5.00 8.23
N LYS A 25 -6.67 -5.62 7.20
CA LYS A 25 -5.92 -6.31 6.15
C LYS A 25 -5.53 -5.34 5.06
N CYS A 26 -4.30 -5.46 4.55
CA CYS A 26 -3.89 -4.79 3.34
C CYS A 26 -4.70 -5.33 2.16
N GLN A 27 -5.20 -4.44 1.29
CA GLN A 27 -5.90 -4.88 0.08
C GLN A 27 -4.96 -5.35 -1.04
N LEU A 28 -3.64 -5.12 -0.92
CA LEU A 28 -2.67 -5.35 -1.99
C LEU A 28 -1.70 -6.50 -1.73
N CYS A 29 -1.68 -7.07 -0.52
CA CYS A 29 -0.80 -8.17 -0.16
C CYS A 29 -1.38 -8.98 1.02
N PRO A 30 -0.89 -10.21 1.28
CA PRO A 30 -1.40 -11.04 2.37
C PRO A 30 -0.77 -10.72 3.74
N LYS A 31 0.20 -9.80 3.82
CA LYS A 31 0.94 -9.53 5.06
C LYS A 31 0.10 -8.73 6.06
N LYS A 32 0.27 -9.03 7.35
CA LYS A 32 -0.36 -8.34 8.48
C LYS A 32 0.57 -7.29 9.10
N GLY A 33 0.02 -6.38 9.89
CA GLY A 33 0.79 -5.34 10.59
C GLY A 33 1.29 -4.26 9.65
N GLY A 34 2.42 -3.63 9.98
CA GLY A 34 3.07 -2.62 9.13
C GLY A 34 2.37 -1.26 9.08
N ALA A 35 2.97 -0.32 8.34
CA ALA A 35 2.46 1.04 8.21
C ALA A 35 1.32 1.10 7.19
N MET A 36 0.11 1.44 7.63
CA MET A 36 -1.07 1.46 6.78
C MET A 36 -1.74 2.84 6.72
N LYS A 37 -2.38 3.12 5.60
CA LYS A 37 -3.26 4.27 5.38
C LYS A 37 -4.59 3.81 4.75
N PRO A 38 -5.71 4.48 5.07
CA PRO A 38 -7.00 4.12 4.52
C PRO A 38 -7.13 4.56 3.06
N THR A 39 -8.01 3.90 2.32
CA THR A 39 -8.52 4.43 1.05
C THR A 39 -9.49 5.58 1.29
N ARG A 40 -9.92 6.27 0.22
CA ARG A 40 -10.87 7.40 0.31
C ARG A 40 -12.17 7.08 1.08
N SER A 41 -12.65 5.84 1.03
CA SER A 41 -13.86 5.43 1.75
C SER A 41 -13.66 5.25 3.27
N GLY A 42 -12.41 5.22 3.75
CA GLY A 42 -12.08 4.93 5.15
C GLY A 42 -12.23 3.46 5.56
N THR A 43 -12.85 2.63 4.73
CA THR A 43 -13.20 1.23 5.06
C THR A 43 -12.15 0.20 4.63
N LYS A 44 -11.35 0.53 3.61
CA LYS A 44 -10.27 -0.34 3.11
C LYS A 44 -8.92 0.24 3.46
N TRP A 45 -7.94 -0.63 3.68
CA TRP A 45 -6.61 -0.25 4.17
C TRP A 45 -5.52 -0.85 3.29
N VAL A 46 -4.46 -0.09 3.09
CA VAL A 46 -3.34 -0.49 2.25
C VAL A 46 -2.05 -0.10 2.95
N HIS A 47 -1.04 -0.98 2.88
CA HIS A 47 0.30 -0.63 3.32
C HIS A 47 0.83 0.54 2.49
N VAL A 48 1.48 1.49 3.15
CA VAL A 48 2.12 2.61 2.45
C VAL A 48 3.15 2.12 1.44
N SER A 49 3.92 1.07 1.78
CA SER A 49 4.84 0.43 0.84
C SER A 49 4.14 -0.20 -0.36
N CYS A 50 3.04 -0.93 -0.19
CA CYS A 50 2.30 -1.47 -1.33
C CYS A 50 1.79 -0.36 -2.25
N ALA A 51 1.28 0.74 -1.69
CA ALA A 51 0.80 1.88 -2.48
C ALA A 51 1.92 2.60 -3.24
N LEU A 52 3.15 2.60 -2.72
CA LEU A 52 4.31 3.22 -3.37
C LEU A 52 4.86 2.39 -4.54
N TRP A 53 4.69 1.07 -4.51
CA TRP A 53 5.33 0.17 -5.46
C TRP A 53 4.40 -0.34 -6.56
N ILE A 54 3.08 -0.26 -6.39
CA ILE A 54 2.12 -0.56 -7.46
C ILE A 54 1.91 0.71 -8.31
N PRO A 55 2.35 0.76 -9.57
CA PRO A 55 2.37 1.99 -10.37
C PRO A 55 1.00 2.64 -10.57
N GLU A 56 -0.07 1.85 -10.62
CA GLU A 56 -1.43 2.33 -10.85
C GLU A 56 -2.09 2.89 -9.58
N VAL A 57 -1.53 2.59 -8.40
CA VAL A 57 -1.99 3.13 -7.12
C VAL A 57 -1.40 4.52 -6.92
N SER A 58 -2.18 5.40 -6.29
CA SER A 58 -1.71 6.75 -5.99
C SER A 58 -1.97 7.11 -4.54
N ILE A 59 -1.31 8.16 -4.09
CA ILE A 59 -1.47 8.75 -2.77
C ILE A 59 -2.02 10.16 -2.99
N GLY A 60 -3.23 10.42 -2.50
CA GLY A 60 -3.97 11.66 -2.80
C GLY A 60 -3.26 12.94 -2.31
N ASN A 61 -2.68 12.90 -1.11
CA ASN A 61 -1.80 13.95 -0.60
C ASN A 61 -0.44 13.32 -0.23
N PRO A 62 0.62 13.54 -1.05
CA PRO A 62 1.95 12.99 -0.78
C PRO A 62 2.61 13.48 0.51
N GLU A 63 2.30 14.67 1.02
CA GLU A 63 2.86 15.15 2.28
C GLU A 63 2.28 14.41 3.49
N LYS A 64 0.97 14.12 3.45
CA LYS A 64 0.26 13.35 4.48
C LYS A 64 0.31 11.84 4.22
N MET A 65 0.81 11.42 3.06
CA MET A 65 0.81 10.05 2.58
C MET A 65 -0.59 9.40 2.55
N GLU A 66 -1.66 10.17 2.37
CA GLU A 66 -3.05 9.67 2.41
C GLU A 66 -4.05 10.55 1.63
N PRO A 67 -5.25 10.05 1.31
CA PRO A 67 -5.65 8.63 1.33
C PRO A 67 -4.97 7.86 0.19
N ILE A 68 -5.05 6.54 0.25
CA ILE A 68 -4.68 5.68 -0.89
C ILE A 68 -5.80 5.73 -1.93
N THR A 69 -5.46 5.97 -3.19
CA THR A 69 -6.39 6.19 -4.31
C THR A 69 -6.03 5.34 -5.52
N ASN A 70 -6.90 5.34 -6.54
CA ASN A 70 -6.70 4.67 -7.83
C ASN A 70 -6.53 3.13 -7.75
N MET A 71 -6.96 2.51 -6.65
CA MET A 71 -6.97 1.05 -6.48
C MET A 71 -7.74 0.31 -7.59
N SER A 72 -8.76 0.94 -8.18
CA SER A 72 -9.54 0.39 -9.29
C SER A 72 -8.83 0.42 -10.63
N HIS A 73 -7.70 1.13 -10.74
CA HIS A 73 -6.91 1.21 -11.98
C HIS A 73 -5.89 0.08 -12.09
N ILE A 74 -5.73 -0.73 -11.03
CA ILE A 74 -4.84 -1.88 -11.04
C ILE A 74 -5.37 -2.92 -12.04
N PRO A 75 -4.61 -3.26 -13.09
CA PRO A 75 -5.08 -4.19 -14.11
C PRO A 75 -5.26 -5.60 -13.54
N SER A 76 -6.24 -6.34 -14.07
CA SER A 76 -6.62 -7.68 -13.59
C SER A 76 -5.46 -8.69 -13.62
N ASN A 77 -4.53 -8.55 -14.57
CA ASN A 77 -3.37 -9.41 -14.68
C ASN A 77 -2.48 -9.37 -13.42
N ARG A 78 -2.35 -8.24 -12.72
CA ARG A 78 -1.56 -8.16 -11.48
C ARG A 78 -2.16 -9.00 -10.35
N TRP A 79 -3.49 -9.09 -10.31
CA TRP A 79 -4.24 -9.91 -9.35
C TRP A 79 -4.22 -11.41 -9.72
N ALA A 80 -3.95 -11.72 -10.98
CA ALA A 80 -3.85 -13.10 -11.48
C ALA A 80 -2.47 -13.73 -11.21
N LEU A 81 -1.46 -12.94 -10.85
CA LEU A 81 -0.10 -13.42 -10.60
C LEU A 81 0.02 -14.12 -9.24
N THR A 82 0.71 -15.25 -9.22
CA THR A 82 1.18 -15.89 -7.97
C THR A 82 2.50 -15.27 -7.53
N CYS A 83 2.56 -14.75 -6.31
CA CYS A 83 3.79 -14.16 -5.78
C CYS A 83 4.89 -15.22 -5.63
N CYS A 84 6.07 -14.98 -6.19
CA CYS A 84 7.18 -15.93 -6.12
C CYS A 84 7.75 -16.12 -4.70
N LEU A 85 7.48 -15.19 -3.77
CA LEU A 85 7.97 -15.24 -2.39
C LEU A 85 7.00 -15.94 -1.46
N CYS A 86 5.73 -15.54 -1.46
CA CYS A 86 4.72 -16.13 -0.57
C CYS A 86 3.93 -17.28 -1.19
N LYS A 87 4.11 -17.56 -2.49
CA LYS A 87 3.46 -18.66 -3.23
C LYS A 87 1.93 -18.62 -3.17
N ASP A 88 1.38 -17.40 -3.11
CA ASP A 88 -0.05 -17.14 -2.99
C ASP A 88 -0.47 -16.11 -4.06
N GLN A 89 -1.72 -16.22 -4.51
CA GLN A 89 -2.37 -15.31 -5.45
C GLN A 89 -3.28 -14.33 -4.70
N THR A 90 -2.80 -13.83 -3.56
CA THR A 90 -3.52 -12.86 -2.73
C THR A 90 -2.90 -11.47 -2.88
N GLY A 91 -3.66 -10.54 -3.47
CA GLY A 91 -3.23 -9.16 -3.71
C GLY A 91 -2.78 -8.91 -5.14
N ALA A 92 -2.10 -7.78 -5.37
CA ALA A 92 -1.64 -7.37 -6.69
C ALA A 92 -0.11 -7.41 -6.75
N CYS A 93 0.45 -8.27 -7.60
CA CYS A 93 1.89 -8.44 -7.71
C CYS A 93 2.55 -7.33 -8.53
N ILE A 94 3.80 -7.04 -8.15
CA ILE A 94 4.76 -6.32 -8.99
C ILE A 94 5.70 -7.32 -9.64
N GLN A 95 6.27 -6.94 -10.78
CA GLN A 95 7.24 -7.74 -11.52
C GLN A 95 8.54 -6.96 -11.65
N VAL A 96 9.65 -7.67 -11.79
CA VAL A 96 10.93 -7.05 -12.10
C VAL A 96 10.85 -6.36 -13.46
N HIS A 97 11.44 -5.17 -13.56
CA HIS A 97 11.69 -4.56 -14.86
C HIS A 97 12.84 -5.32 -15.52
N THR A 98 12.53 -6.16 -16.50
CA THR A 98 13.54 -6.62 -17.45
C THR A 98 13.42 -5.72 -18.68
N ASP A 99 14.43 -4.88 -18.94
CA ASP A 99 14.62 -4.21 -20.23
C ASP A 99 14.99 -5.27 -21.28
N THR A 100 14.04 -6.11 -21.65
CA THR A 100 14.14 -6.98 -22.82
C THR A 100 13.50 -6.24 -23.97
N GLY A 101 14.22 -5.27 -24.53
CA GLY A 101 13.70 -4.44 -25.62
C GLY A 101 14.64 -3.42 -26.25
N ALA A 102 15.96 -3.50 -26.06
CA ALA A 102 16.94 -2.84 -26.92
C ALA A 102 17.62 -3.91 -27.79
N MET A 103 16.98 -4.20 -28.93
CA MET A 103 17.65 -4.66 -30.14
C MET A 103 17.56 -3.55 -31.16
#